data_AF-A0A662IEH8-F1
#
_entry.id   AF-A0A662IEH8-F1
#
_cell.length_a   1.000
_cell.length_b   1.000
_cell.length_c   1.000
_cell.angle_alpha   90.00
_cell.angle_beta   90.00
_cell.angle_gamma   90.00
#
_symmetry.space_group_name_H-M   'P 1'
#
loop_
_entity.id
_entity.type
_entity.pdbx_description
1 polymer ?
#
loop_
_entity_poly.entity_id
_entity_poly.type
_entity_poly.pdbx_seq_one_letter_code
_entity_poly.pdbx_strand_id
1 'polypeptide(L)'
;MGTVYVIFQLDTEDFVTPEADDVLLDLAEIFEKYGIRASFAVVGEKARALRRRGRWDVIRALRAHDIAYQSNYHSLHPTIAEQLRDSGWEDGVKLVIEREGPGLRDLEEIFGQRPSAYIQPGGDWAPQVPYAMRELGIQVYADGIFEPQPHWFCGVLAIRYALHFDERRASEPSYLSEVKTRFEELYRSLREEGGVIVVVLHPCMLRTEEFWDAVNFARGAMPAQPRPAPLCREEVYRARLKTFEKFVAFVAEHEEVKVITYRELPDMYRDPVVELSQDDLRVLARRLLERPSFHVIGDKPVSLADAFYALSLSLKAYRDRGVLPQRIVPPLVLGPLEEPMELEKGFQVRVRDVVDAAARAHSELINIRAVPSSIRVGSGEVGPLSFLLAMARAYLILVKGGEGYVEVPALSELLDFREYNFKSRVASQWSWVIFPEGFRSYRILRLTLLQLWTLKPAIARSLNT
;
A
#
# COMPACT_ATOMS: atom_id res chain seq x y z
N MET A 1 10.70 -9.64 23.48
CA MET A 1 10.13 -8.31 23.19
C MET A 1 10.60 -7.91 21.81
N GLY A 2 9.66 -7.64 20.91
CA GLY A 2 9.96 -7.14 19.58
C GLY A 2 10.23 -5.63 19.62
N THR A 3 10.95 -5.12 18.62
CA THR A 3 11.20 -3.68 18.52
C THR A 3 9.98 -2.98 17.93
N VAL A 4 9.51 -1.91 18.57
CA VAL A 4 8.46 -1.04 18.04
C VAL A 4 9.12 0.18 17.39
N TYR A 5 8.77 0.43 16.15
CA TYR A 5 9.27 1.54 15.35
C TYR A 5 8.22 2.62 15.21
N VAL A 6 8.63 3.88 15.15
CA VAL A 6 7.72 5.02 14.98
C VAL A 6 8.13 5.81 13.75
N ILE A 7 7.16 6.14 12.90
CA ILE A 7 7.33 7.05 11.76
C ILE A 7 6.43 8.25 12.00
N PHE A 8 6.99 9.45 11.94
CA PHE A 8 6.21 10.67 11.82
C PHE A 8 6.00 10.97 10.33
N GLN A 9 4.75 10.86 9.86
CA GLN A 9 4.31 11.23 8.52
C GLN A 9 3.70 12.63 8.56
N LEU A 10 4.27 13.55 7.79
CA LEU A 10 3.82 14.95 7.72
C LEU A 10 3.29 15.27 6.32
N ASP A 11 1.97 15.32 6.19
CA ASP A 11 1.26 15.52 4.93
C ASP A 11 1.40 16.96 4.46
N THR A 12 2.42 17.21 3.64
CA THR A 12 2.92 18.53 3.27
C THR A 12 2.26 19.00 1.98
N GLU A 13 0.96 19.28 2.11
CA GLU A 13 0.01 19.36 1.00
C GLU A 13 -0.40 20.78 0.59
N ASP A 14 -0.51 21.71 1.54
CA ASP A 14 -1.03 23.05 1.26
C ASP A 14 -0.02 23.91 0.50
N PHE A 15 -0.13 23.91 -0.82
CA PHE A 15 0.67 24.75 -1.71
C PHE A 15 0.05 26.15 -1.93
N VAL A 16 -1.12 26.43 -1.37
CA VAL A 16 -1.87 27.67 -1.59
C VAL A 16 -1.57 28.71 -0.52
N THR A 17 -1.57 28.31 0.76
CA THR A 17 -1.36 29.20 1.92
C THR A 17 0.15 29.41 2.19
N PRO A 18 0.69 30.64 2.04
CA PRO A 18 2.12 30.90 2.29
C PRO A 18 2.56 30.68 3.74
N GLU A 19 1.72 30.99 4.71
CA GLU A 19 2.03 30.87 6.14
C GLU A 19 2.20 29.42 6.59
N ALA A 20 1.64 28.46 5.83
CA ALA A 20 1.89 27.04 6.05
C ALA A 20 3.35 26.65 5.74
N ASP A 21 4.09 27.46 4.98
CA ASP A 21 5.52 27.23 4.72
C ASP A 21 6.35 27.41 6.00
N ASP A 22 6.00 28.37 6.87
CA ASP A 22 6.69 28.60 8.16
C ASP A 22 6.50 27.43 9.12
N VAL A 23 5.34 26.78 9.07
CA VAL A 23 5.08 25.59 9.89
C VAL A 23 6.04 24.46 9.55
N LEU A 24 6.42 24.31 8.28
CA LEU A 24 7.36 23.26 7.87
C LEU A 24 8.76 23.50 8.46
N LEU A 25 9.18 24.76 8.54
CA LEU A 25 10.44 25.13 9.19
C LEU A 25 10.38 24.83 10.69
N ASP A 26 9.34 25.31 11.37
CA ASP A 26 9.15 25.09 12.81
C ASP A 26 9.12 23.58 13.15
N LEU A 27 8.46 22.77 12.33
CA LEU A 27 8.41 21.31 12.53
C LEU A 27 9.76 20.63 12.29
N ALA A 28 10.50 21.02 11.24
CA ALA A 28 11.84 20.50 10.99
C ALA A 28 12.79 20.79 12.17
N GLU A 29 12.77 22.02 12.67
CA GLU A 29 13.58 22.44 13.82
C GLU A 29 13.21 21.66 15.10
N ILE A 30 11.92 21.35 15.31
CA ILE A 30 11.47 20.50 16.43
C ILE A 30 12.10 19.12 16.33
N PHE A 31 12.05 18.46 15.18
CA PHE A 31 12.62 17.12 15.03
C PHE A 31 14.14 17.12 15.20
N GLU A 32 14.83 18.12 14.62
CA GLU A 32 16.27 18.31 14.77
C GLU A 32 16.67 18.51 16.24
N LYS A 33 15.91 19.31 16.99
CA LYS A 33 16.13 19.52 18.44
C LYS A 33 16.17 18.21 19.24
N TYR A 34 15.35 17.23 18.87
CA TYR A 34 15.32 15.92 19.53
C TYR A 34 16.19 14.86 18.83
N GLY A 35 17.00 15.25 17.83
CA GLY A 35 17.92 14.35 17.14
C GLY A 35 17.25 13.24 16.34
N ILE A 36 15.99 13.42 15.95
CA ILE A 36 15.21 12.44 15.17
C ILE A 36 14.82 13.02 13.82
N ARG A 37 14.45 12.15 12.88
CA ARG A 37 13.97 12.55 11.55
C ARG A 37 12.51 12.17 11.37
N ALA A 38 11.81 12.96 10.58
CA ALA A 38 10.45 12.70 10.15
C ALA A 38 10.39 12.48 8.62
N SER A 39 9.25 12.01 8.12
CA SER A 39 8.97 11.86 6.69
C SER A 39 7.99 12.95 6.26
N PHE A 40 8.48 13.94 5.52
CA PHE A 40 7.64 14.98 4.94
C PHE A 40 7.09 14.49 3.59
N ALA A 41 5.79 14.24 3.53
CA ALA A 41 5.10 13.81 2.34
C ALA A 41 4.76 15.04 1.48
N VAL A 42 5.65 15.40 0.57
CA VAL A 42 5.57 16.66 -0.17
C VAL A 42 4.81 16.48 -1.47
N VAL A 43 3.84 17.37 -1.72
CA VAL A 43 3.17 17.49 -3.02
C VAL A 43 4.10 18.12 -4.04
N GLY A 44 4.10 17.63 -5.29
CA GLY A 44 4.90 18.23 -6.37
C GLY A 44 4.69 19.75 -6.50
N GLU A 45 3.42 20.19 -6.50
CA GLU A 45 3.07 21.60 -6.55
C GLU A 45 3.50 22.38 -5.31
N LYS A 46 3.53 21.75 -4.13
CA LYS A 46 4.08 22.37 -2.91
C LYS A 46 5.57 22.62 -3.04
N ALA A 47 6.33 21.65 -3.54
CA ALA A 47 7.76 21.84 -3.80
C ALA A 47 8.01 23.01 -4.78
N ARG A 48 7.23 23.07 -5.87
CA ARG A 48 7.29 24.17 -6.82
C ARG A 48 6.89 25.51 -6.19
N ALA A 49 5.87 25.53 -5.33
CA ALA A 49 5.43 26.74 -4.63
C ALA A 49 6.52 27.29 -3.69
N LEU A 50 7.16 26.43 -2.89
CA LEU A 50 8.29 26.82 -2.03
C LEU A 50 9.42 27.46 -2.83
N ARG A 51 9.79 26.84 -3.97
CA ARG A 51 10.81 27.38 -4.89
C ARG A 51 10.40 28.74 -5.46
N ARG A 52 9.17 28.89 -5.96
CA ARG A 52 8.68 30.16 -6.52
C ARG A 52 8.63 31.29 -5.48
N ARG A 53 8.33 30.96 -4.22
CA ARG A 53 8.31 31.91 -3.09
C ARG A 53 9.72 32.21 -2.54
N GLY A 54 10.76 31.54 -3.03
CA GLY A 54 12.12 31.72 -2.54
C GLY A 54 12.36 31.20 -1.13
N ARG A 55 11.54 30.23 -0.66
CA ARG A 55 11.65 29.60 0.67
C ARG A 55 12.78 28.57 0.74
N TRP A 56 13.99 29.02 0.43
CA TRP A 56 15.20 28.21 0.45
C TRP A 56 15.61 27.79 1.87
N ASP A 57 15.22 28.57 2.87
CA ASP A 57 15.28 28.22 4.28
C ASP A 57 14.50 26.94 4.58
N VAL A 58 13.23 26.88 4.18
CA VAL A 58 12.36 25.70 4.35
C VAL A 58 12.90 24.51 3.57
N ILE A 59 13.25 24.71 2.29
CA ILE A 59 13.80 23.64 1.46
C ILE A 59 15.06 23.04 2.11
N ARG A 60 15.98 23.87 2.62
CA ARG A 60 17.18 23.38 3.31
C ARG A 60 16.86 22.64 4.60
N ALA A 61 15.91 23.12 5.41
CA ALA A 61 15.51 22.43 6.64
C ALA A 61 14.91 21.05 6.33
N LEU A 62 14.01 20.96 5.35
CA LEU A 62 13.41 19.68 4.94
C LEU A 62 14.43 18.68 4.38
N ARG A 63 15.55 19.15 3.80
CA ARG A 63 16.63 18.27 3.33
C ARG A 63 17.33 17.49 4.45
N ALA A 64 17.24 17.93 5.69
CA ALA A 64 17.76 17.17 6.85
C ALA A 64 16.86 15.99 7.24
N HIS A 65 15.65 15.94 6.69
CA HIS A 65 14.65 14.91 6.94
C HIS A 65 14.43 14.03 5.72
N ASP A 66 13.58 13.01 5.89
CA ASP A 66 13.15 12.17 4.78
C ASP A 66 12.07 12.89 3.97
N ILE A 67 12.24 12.87 2.65
CA ILE A 67 11.25 13.37 1.71
C ILE A 67 10.48 12.15 1.18
N ALA A 68 9.17 12.16 1.42
CA ALA A 68 8.20 11.29 0.79
C ALA A 68 7.35 12.11 -0.20
N TYR A 69 6.54 11.43 -1.01
CA TYR A 69 5.78 12.04 -2.10
C TYR A 69 4.28 11.89 -1.87
N GLN A 70 3.52 12.97 -2.05
CA GLN A 70 2.07 12.99 -1.82
C GLN A 70 1.31 13.44 -3.07
N SER A 71 1.60 12.81 -4.21
CA SER A 71 1.12 13.20 -5.54
C SER A 71 1.70 14.51 -6.11
N ASN A 72 1.61 14.67 -7.43
CA ASN A 72 2.10 15.83 -8.17
C ASN A 72 1.22 17.05 -7.90
N TYR A 73 -0.08 16.81 -7.76
CA TYR A 73 -1.12 17.82 -7.72
C TYR A 73 -2.11 17.65 -6.56
N HIS A 74 -1.99 16.57 -5.79
CA HIS A 74 -2.86 16.26 -4.65
C HIS A 74 -4.34 16.32 -5.08
N SER A 75 -5.07 17.30 -4.55
CA SER A 75 -6.53 17.45 -4.73
C SER A 75 -6.97 18.20 -5.98
N LEU A 76 -6.04 18.59 -6.88
CA LEU A 76 -6.45 19.24 -8.12
C LEU A 76 -7.25 18.28 -9.01
N HIS A 77 -8.45 18.71 -9.36
CA HIS A 77 -9.38 17.98 -10.19
C HIS A 77 -8.98 18.00 -11.69
N PRO A 78 -9.28 16.92 -12.44
CA PRO A 78 -9.73 15.62 -11.91
C PRO A 78 -8.62 14.95 -11.08
N THR A 79 -8.99 14.34 -9.94
CA THR A 79 -8.08 13.55 -9.11
C THR A 79 -7.65 12.27 -9.84
N ILE A 80 -6.71 11.51 -9.28
CA ILE A 80 -6.25 10.24 -9.88
C ILE A 80 -7.43 9.26 -9.98
N ALA A 81 -8.22 9.08 -8.91
CA ALA A 81 -9.37 8.19 -8.93
C ALA A 81 -10.44 8.64 -9.93
N GLU A 82 -10.67 9.96 -10.09
CA GLU A 82 -11.58 10.46 -11.12
C GLU A 82 -11.09 10.18 -12.54
N GLN A 83 -9.80 10.38 -12.80
CA GLN A 83 -9.20 10.07 -14.10
C GLN A 83 -9.24 8.57 -14.40
N LEU A 84 -9.06 7.74 -13.37
CA LEU A 84 -9.05 6.29 -13.49
C LEU A 84 -10.44 5.64 -13.38
N ARG A 85 -11.51 6.43 -13.20
CA ARG A 85 -12.85 5.94 -12.88
C ARG A 85 -13.29 4.80 -13.79
N ASP A 86 -13.00 4.91 -15.08
CA ASP A 86 -13.42 3.98 -16.14
C ASP A 86 -12.24 3.25 -16.80
N SER A 87 -11.00 3.47 -16.33
CA SER A 87 -9.77 2.95 -16.95
C SER A 87 -9.52 1.47 -16.67
N GLY A 88 -8.98 0.76 -17.66
CA GLY A 88 -8.40 -0.57 -17.47
C GLY A 88 -7.10 -0.53 -16.65
N TRP A 89 -6.46 -1.69 -16.51
CA TRP A 89 -5.20 -1.79 -15.76
C TRP A 89 -4.04 -1.08 -16.46
N GLU A 90 -3.71 -1.47 -17.69
CA GLU A 90 -2.52 -0.98 -18.41
C GLU A 90 -2.59 0.52 -18.69
N ASP A 91 -3.68 0.98 -19.32
CA ASP A 91 -3.90 2.41 -19.59
C ASP A 91 -3.93 3.23 -18.30
N GLY A 92 -4.51 2.67 -17.23
CA GLY A 92 -4.57 3.32 -15.93
C GLY A 92 -3.18 3.49 -15.30
N VAL A 93 -2.35 2.45 -15.33
CA VAL A 93 -0.96 2.52 -14.84
C VAL A 93 -0.17 3.55 -15.63
N LYS A 94 -0.29 3.56 -16.96
CA LYS A 94 0.36 4.55 -17.83
C LYS A 94 -0.05 5.97 -17.48
N LEU A 95 -1.35 6.22 -17.29
CA LEU A 95 -1.87 7.53 -16.90
C LEU A 95 -1.27 8.00 -15.57
N VAL A 96 -1.18 7.13 -14.56
CA VAL A 96 -0.57 7.46 -13.28
C VAL A 96 0.90 7.82 -13.46
N ILE A 97 1.66 7.02 -14.21
CA ILE A 97 3.09 7.28 -14.47
C ILE A 97 3.30 8.64 -15.14
N GLU A 98 2.49 8.96 -16.16
CA GLU A 98 2.56 10.22 -16.89
C GLU A 98 2.21 11.43 -16.01
N ARG A 99 1.17 11.30 -15.16
CA ARG A 99 0.73 12.36 -14.25
C ARG A 99 1.73 12.61 -13.13
N GLU A 100 2.22 11.54 -12.51
CA GLU A 100 2.95 11.59 -11.24
C GLU A 100 4.47 11.63 -11.42
N GLY A 101 5.00 11.08 -12.52
CA GLY A 101 6.43 11.10 -12.82
C GLY A 101 7.09 12.50 -12.77
N PRO A 102 6.46 13.57 -13.30
CA PRO A 102 7.01 14.92 -13.19
C PRO A 102 7.15 15.41 -11.74
N GLY A 103 6.15 15.16 -10.87
CA GLY A 103 6.19 15.58 -9.47
C GLY A 103 7.32 14.90 -8.69
N LEU A 104 7.54 13.61 -8.92
CA LEU A 104 8.67 12.88 -8.34
C LEU A 104 10.03 13.48 -8.74
N ARG A 105 10.20 13.79 -10.04
CA ARG A 105 11.44 14.41 -10.54
C ARG A 105 11.67 15.80 -9.94
N ASP A 106 10.62 16.59 -9.81
CA ASP A 106 10.70 17.93 -9.19
C ASP A 106 11.15 17.83 -7.73
N LEU A 107 10.64 16.86 -6.96
CA LEU A 107 11.08 16.64 -5.58
C LEU A 107 12.56 16.23 -5.53
N GLU A 108 12.98 15.31 -6.39
CA GLU A 108 14.37 14.87 -6.47
C GLU A 108 15.32 16.04 -6.81
N GLU A 109 14.94 16.90 -7.73
CA GLU A 109 15.70 18.11 -8.08
C GLU A 109 15.72 19.13 -6.93
N ILE A 110 14.55 19.46 -6.36
CA ILE A 110 14.41 20.55 -5.39
C ILE A 110 15.00 20.18 -4.03
N PHE A 111 14.81 18.95 -3.58
CA PHE A 111 15.34 18.48 -2.29
C PHE A 111 16.65 17.71 -2.41
N GLY A 112 17.08 17.33 -3.62
CA GLY A 112 18.30 16.52 -3.79
C GLY A 112 18.15 15.10 -3.22
N GLN A 113 16.91 14.65 -3.01
CA GLN A 113 16.58 13.36 -2.44
C GLN A 113 15.48 12.71 -3.26
N ARG A 114 15.71 11.48 -3.68
CA ARG A 114 14.65 10.67 -4.27
C ARG A 114 13.60 10.34 -3.19
N PRO A 115 12.30 10.54 -3.47
CA PRO A 115 11.26 10.25 -2.49
C PRO A 115 11.29 8.80 -2.00
N SER A 116 11.10 8.59 -0.70
CA SER A 116 11.17 7.26 -0.05
C SER A 116 9.86 6.47 -0.15
N ALA A 117 8.73 7.16 -0.10
CA ALA A 117 7.38 6.60 -0.10
C ALA A 117 6.41 7.43 -0.93
N TYR A 118 5.30 6.81 -1.30
CA TYR A 118 4.09 7.48 -1.79
C TYR A 118 3.04 7.48 -0.68
N ILE A 119 2.52 8.64 -0.31
CA ILE A 119 1.40 8.79 0.62
C ILE A 119 0.16 9.10 -0.23
N GLN A 120 -0.92 8.36 -0.03
CA GLN A 120 -2.16 8.59 -0.77
C GLN A 120 -2.76 9.97 -0.41
N PRO A 121 -2.98 10.86 -1.40
CA PRO A 121 -3.61 12.15 -1.12
C PRO A 121 -5.12 11.99 -0.92
N GLY A 122 -5.68 12.53 0.16
CA GLY A 122 -7.13 12.78 0.30
C GLY A 122 -8.09 11.65 -0.08
N GLY A 123 -7.79 10.38 0.24
CA GLY A 123 -8.67 9.26 -0.13
C GLY A 123 -8.68 8.90 -1.63
N ASP A 124 -7.69 9.38 -2.41
CA ASP A 124 -7.58 9.22 -3.86
C ASP A 124 -7.06 7.85 -4.28
N TRP A 125 -7.79 6.82 -3.86
CA TRP A 125 -7.43 5.43 -4.08
C TRP A 125 -7.74 4.96 -5.49
N ALA A 126 -6.75 4.31 -6.11
CA ALA A 126 -6.93 3.35 -7.19
C ALA A 126 -5.79 2.30 -7.15
N PRO A 127 -6.08 1.01 -7.46
CA PRO A 127 -5.11 -0.08 -7.32
C PRO A 127 -3.96 -0.02 -8.34
N GLN A 128 -4.12 0.76 -9.42
CA GLN A 128 -3.04 1.04 -10.35
C GLN A 128 -1.92 1.89 -9.71
N VAL A 129 -2.24 2.73 -8.71
CA VAL A 129 -1.28 3.68 -8.13
C VAL A 129 -0.13 2.97 -7.39
N PRO A 130 -0.37 2.01 -6.47
CA PRO A 130 0.73 1.24 -5.86
C PRO A 130 1.68 0.61 -6.88
N TYR A 131 1.14 0.01 -7.94
CA TYR A 131 1.96 -0.61 -8.99
C TYR A 131 2.73 0.43 -9.82
N ALA A 132 2.09 1.52 -10.22
CA ALA A 132 2.74 2.61 -10.93
C ALA A 132 3.87 3.25 -10.10
N MET A 133 3.67 3.41 -8.79
CA MET A 133 4.71 3.91 -7.87
C MET A 133 5.90 2.95 -7.81
N ARG A 134 5.67 1.63 -7.80
CA ARG A 134 6.74 0.64 -7.91
C ARG A 134 7.52 0.77 -9.22
N GLU A 135 6.84 0.95 -10.35
CA GLU A 135 7.50 1.13 -11.65
C GLU A 135 8.29 2.44 -11.73
N LEU A 136 7.83 3.48 -11.00
CA LEU A 136 8.59 4.72 -10.75
C LEU A 136 9.67 4.54 -9.68
N GLY A 137 9.81 3.32 -9.13
CA GLY A 137 10.81 2.83 -8.18
C GLY A 137 10.62 3.30 -6.74
N ILE A 138 9.40 3.65 -6.33
CA ILE A 138 9.00 3.91 -4.95
C ILE A 138 8.60 2.57 -4.32
N GLN A 139 9.17 2.24 -3.16
CA GLN A 139 9.01 0.93 -2.53
C GLN A 139 7.92 0.89 -1.46
N VAL A 140 7.57 2.04 -0.88
CA VAL A 140 6.59 2.15 0.20
C VAL A 140 5.34 2.88 -0.28
N TYR A 141 4.17 2.34 0.04
CA TYR A 141 2.89 3.00 -0.15
C TYR A 141 2.21 3.17 1.20
N ALA A 142 1.92 4.41 1.58
CA ALA A 142 1.35 4.76 2.86
C ALA A 142 -0.11 5.24 2.71
N ASP A 143 -0.93 4.86 3.70
CA ASP A 143 -2.38 5.10 3.80
C ASP A 143 -3.24 4.31 2.79
N GLY A 144 -4.50 4.67 2.62
CA GLY A 144 -5.45 4.01 1.74
C GLY A 144 -6.24 2.90 2.44
N ILE A 145 -6.29 1.72 1.82
CA ILE A 145 -7.13 0.60 2.27
C ILE A 145 -6.42 -0.37 3.23
N PHE A 146 -5.15 -0.11 3.57
CA PHE A 146 -4.30 -1.06 4.27
C PHE A 146 -4.46 -1.03 5.79
N GLU A 147 -3.90 -2.06 6.44
CA GLU A 147 -3.80 -2.12 7.89
C GLU A 147 -2.61 -1.31 8.42
N PRO A 148 -2.59 -1.00 9.73
CA PRO A 148 -1.47 -0.28 10.33
C PRO A 148 -0.13 -1.02 10.36
N GLN A 149 -0.15 -2.36 10.22
CA GLN A 149 1.09 -3.14 10.08
C GLN A 149 1.40 -3.45 8.60
N PRO A 150 2.68 -3.47 8.18
CA PRO A 150 3.04 -3.62 6.78
C PRO A 150 2.59 -4.91 6.09
N HIS A 151 2.13 -4.77 4.85
CA HIS A 151 1.80 -5.85 3.92
C HIS A 151 2.47 -5.60 2.58
N TRP A 152 2.76 -6.65 1.83
CA TRP A 152 3.09 -6.52 0.41
C TRP A 152 1.80 -6.47 -0.41
N PHE A 153 1.71 -5.50 -1.33
CA PHE A 153 0.61 -5.37 -2.28
C PHE A 153 1.17 -4.80 -3.60
N CYS A 154 0.89 -5.43 -4.74
CA CYS A 154 1.45 -5.04 -6.05
C CYS A 154 2.98 -4.84 -6.05
N GLY A 155 3.70 -5.52 -5.14
CA GLY A 155 5.15 -5.41 -4.99
C GLY A 155 5.66 -4.19 -4.22
N VAL A 156 4.80 -3.36 -3.63
CA VAL A 156 5.18 -2.31 -2.67
C VAL A 156 4.89 -2.74 -1.24
N LEU A 157 5.62 -2.18 -0.29
CA LEU A 157 5.38 -2.30 1.14
C LEU A 157 4.30 -1.29 1.54
N ALA A 158 3.09 -1.81 1.75
CA ALA A 158 1.89 -1.05 2.03
C ALA A 158 1.62 -0.97 3.55
N ILE A 159 1.37 0.22 4.08
CA ILE A 159 1.13 0.47 5.51
C ILE A 159 0.16 1.64 5.70
N ARG A 160 -0.66 1.64 6.76
CA ARG A 160 -1.49 2.79 7.15
C ARG A 160 -1.07 3.39 8.49
N TYR A 161 -1.39 4.66 8.71
CA TYR A 161 -1.20 5.28 10.03
C TYR A 161 -2.03 4.58 11.12
N ALA A 162 -1.46 4.50 12.31
CA ALA A 162 -2.12 3.94 13.51
C ALA A 162 -2.62 5.05 14.44
N LEU A 163 -2.01 6.23 14.36
CA LEU A 163 -2.27 7.38 15.22
C LEU A 163 -2.34 8.65 14.37
N HIS A 164 -3.35 9.47 14.63
CA HIS A 164 -3.47 10.82 14.06
C HIS A 164 -3.29 11.84 15.18
N PHE A 165 -2.37 12.79 14.98
CA PHE A 165 -2.25 13.95 15.85
C PHE A 165 -3.21 15.03 15.36
N ASP A 166 -4.33 15.20 16.06
CA ASP A 166 -5.36 16.20 15.80
C ASP A 166 -4.85 17.61 16.17
N GLU A 167 -4.43 18.33 15.15
CA GLU A 167 -3.83 19.67 15.27
C GLU A 167 -4.83 20.69 15.81
N ARG A 168 -6.13 20.52 15.52
CA ARG A 168 -7.18 21.44 15.98
C ARG A 168 -7.34 21.36 17.50
N ARG A 169 -7.27 20.15 18.04
CA ARG A 169 -7.37 19.87 19.48
C ARG A 169 -6.07 20.13 20.24
N ALA A 170 -4.94 20.35 19.56
CA ALA A 170 -3.64 20.47 20.21
C ALA A 170 -3.50 21.65 21.20
N SER A 171 -4.39 22.65 21.14
CA SER A 171 -4.45 23.72 22.15
C SER A 171 -5.34 23.38 23.36
N GLU A 172 -6.08 22.28 23.34
CA GLU A 172 -6.92 21.82 24.46
C GLU A 172 -6.05 21.29 25.61
N PRO A 173 -6.35 21.62 26.88
CA PRO A 173 -5.53 21.19 28.01
C PRO A 173 -5.35 19.68 28.18
N SER A 174 -6.35 18.87 27.81
CA SER A 174 -6.32 17.40 27.97
C SER A 174 -5.67 16.66 26.81
N TYR A 175 -5.57 17.29 25.63
CA TYR A 175 -5.25 16.60 24.39
C TYR A 175 -3.89 15.89 24.44
N LEU A 176 -2.87 16.54 25.01
CA LEU A 176 -1.54 15.94 25.14
C LEU A 176 -1.58 14.63 25.95
N SER A 177 -2.33 14.57 27.04
CA SER A 177 -2.45 13.35 27.84
C SER A 177 -3.23 12.25 27.12
N GLU A 178 -4.25 12.62 26.35
CA GLU A 178 -5.05 11.67 25.54
C GLU A 178 -4.19 11.02 24.46
N VAL A 179 -3.46 11.81 23.67
CA VAL A 179 -2.64 11.28 22.56
C VAL A 179 -1.46 10.43 23.09
N LYS A 180 -0.86 10.80 24.23
CA LYS A 180 0.16 9.97 24.91
C LYS A 180 -0.41 8.64 25.37
N THR A 181 -1.60 8.65 25.98
CA THR A 181 -2.28 7.42 26.42
C THR A 181 -2.57 6.51 25.22
N ARG A 182 -3.04 7.10 24.11
CA ARG A 182 -3.30 6.34 22.90
C ARG A 182 -2.03 5.76 22.28
N PHE A 183 -0.94 6.50 22.27
CA PHE A 183 0.36 6.00 21.83
C PHE A 183 0.81 4.79 22.67
N GLU A 184 0.71 4.89 23.98
CA GLU A 184 1.06 3.80 24.91
C GLU A 184 0.21 2.54 24.70
N GLU A 185 -1.07 2.67 24.40
CA GLU A 185 -1.93 1.53 24.04
C GLU A 185 -1.43 0.82 22.78
N LEU A 186 -1.06 1.58 21.75
CA LEU A 186 -0.51 1.04 20.50
C LEU A 186 0.87 0.41 20.72
N TYR A 187 1.72 1.03 21.53
CA TYR A 187 3.01 0.45 21.90
C TYR A 187 2.82 -0.89 22.61
N ARG A 188 1.95 -0.96 23.63
CA ARG A 188 1.70 -2.20 24.38
C ARG A 188 1.11 -3.31 23.53
N SER A 189 0.30 -3.00 22.51
CA SER A 189 -0.23 -4.02 21.61
C SER A 189 0.82 -4.60 20.66
N LEU A 190 1.94 -3.89 20.45
CA LEU A 190 3.02 -4.30 19.56
C LEU A 190 4.28 -4.81 20.28
N ARG A 191 4.49 -4.51 21.57
CA ARG A 191 5.77 -4.77 22.27
C ARG A 191 6.26 -6.23 22.26
N GLU A 192 5.35 -7.20 22.15
CA GLU A 192 5.73 -8.62 22.15
C GLU A 192 6.26 -9.06 20.79
N GLU A 193 5.57 -8.70 19.71
CA GLU A 193 5.87 -9.10 18.33
C GLU A 193 6.75 -8.09 17.58
N GLY A 194 6.80 -6.85 18.05
CA GLY A 194 7.31 -5.69 17.34
C GLY A 194 6.29 -5.14 16.35
N GLY A 195 6.64 -4.05 15.67
CA GLY A 195 5.77 -3.46 14.67
C GLY A 195 6.07 -1.99 14.40
N VAL A 196 5.20 -1.35 13.65
CA VAL A 196 5.34 0.06 13.26
C VAL A 196 4.13 0.86 13.74
N ILE A 197 4.37 2.02 14.32
CA ILE A 197 3.38 3.04 14.62
C ILE A 197 3.67 4.22 13.70
N VAL A 198 2.87 4.37 12.65
CA VAL A 198 2.89 5.59 11.84
C VAL A 198 1.96 6.61 12.52
N VAL A 199 2.52 7.76 12.88
CA VAL A 199 1.81 8.93 13.39
C VAL A 199 1.67 9.94 12.25
N VAL A 200 0.43 10.29 11.91
CA VAL A 200 0.14 11.29 10.86
C VAL A 200 -0.23 12.65 11.46
N LEU A 201 0.23 13.71 10.79
CA LEU A 201 -0.11 15.11 11.01
C LEU A 201 -0.12 15.86 9.67
N HIS A 202 -1.00 16.85 9.53
CA HIS A 202 -1.11 17.80 8.44
C HIS A 202 -0.56 19.16 8.92
N PRO A 203 0.68 19.56 8.53
CA PRO A 203 1.30 20.79 9.02
C PRO A 203 0.45 22.05 8.85
N CYS A 204 -0.29 22.18 7.75
CA CYS A 204 -1.14 23.35 7.52
C CYS A 204 -2.17 23.56 8.64
N MET A 205 -2.72 22.48 9.21
CA MET A 205 -3.75 22.53 10.23
C MET A 205 -3.28 23.03 11.59
N LEU A 206 -1.97 23.11 11.84
CA LEU A 206 -1.45 23.83 13.01
C LEU A 206 -1.70 25.34 12.88
N ARG A 207 -1.66 25.88 11.65
CA ARG A 207 -1.73 27.33 11.36
C ARG A 207 -3.10 27.80 10.88
N THR A 208 -3.91 26.92 10.31
CA THR A 208 -5.21 27.26 9.72
C THR A 208 -6.39 26.87 10.61
N GLU A 209 -7.55 27.48 10.36
CA GLU A 209 -8.84 27.14 10.97
C GLU A 209 -9.63 26.13 10.13
N GLU A 210 -9.38 26.13 8.81
CA GLU A 210 -10.00 25.23 7.84
C GLU A 210 -8.93 24.49 7.05
N PHE A 211 -9.31 23.31 6.56
CA PHE A 211 -8.44 22.50 5.72
C PHE A 211 -8.44 23.08 4.31
N TRP A 212 -7.26 23.28 3.72
CA TRP A 212 -7.09 23.95 2.43
C TRP A 212 -7.86 23.28 1.28
N ASP A 213 -7.98 21.94 1.32
CA ASP A 213 -8.84 21.14 0.45
C ASP A 213 -10.30 21.56 0.50
N ALA A 214 -10.84 21.73 1.71
CA ALA A 214 -12.25 22.10 1.90
C ALA A 214 -12.53 23.51 1.38
N VAL A 215 -11.57 24.43 1.52
CA VAL A 215 -11.68 25.81 1.04
C VAL A 215 -11.70 25.87 -0.49
N ASN A 216 -10.94 24.99 -1.17
CA ASN A 216 -10.66 25.13 -2.59
C ASN A 216 -11.32 24.06 -3.48
N PHE A 217 -11.43 22.82 -3.02
CA PHE A 217 -11.75 21.66 -3.88
C PHE A 217 -12.97 20.88 -3.40
N ALA A 218 -13.65 21.33 -2.35
CA ALA A 218 -14.82 20.65 -1.82
C ALA A 218 -15.86 20.34 -2.90
N ARG A 219 -16.36 19.09 -2.90
CA ARG A 219 -17.39 18.57 -3.82
C ARG A 219 -17.00 18.67 -5.30
N GLY A 220 -15.72 18.45 -5.63
CA GLY A 220 -15.22 18.48 -7.01
C GLY A 220 -15.01 19.90 -7.55
N ALA A 221 -14.90 20.91 -6.68
CA ALA A 221 -14.68 22.27 -7.11
C ALA A 221 -13.29 22.44 -7.73
N MET A 222 -13.18 23.27 -8.76
CA MET A 222 -11.91 23.60 -9.41
C MET A 222 -11.85 25.11 -9.69
N PRO A 223 -11.56 25.93 -8.67
CA PRO A 223 -11.51 27.38 -8.83
C PRO A 223 -10.36 27.77 -9.76
N ALA A 224 -10.59 28.75 -10.62
CA ALA A 224 -9.54 29.29 -11.51
C ALA A 224 -8.34 29.85 -10.72
N GLN A 225 -8.59 30.33 -9.50
CA GLN A 225 -7.55 30.78 -8.56
C GLN A 225 -7.89 30.26 -7.16
N PRO A 226 -7.14 29.25 -6.67
CA PRO A 226 -7.20 28.82 -5.27
C PRO A 226 -6.86 29.96 -4.32
N ARG A 227 -7.45 29.94 -3.13
CA ARG A 227 -7.26 30.95 -2.09
C ARG A 227 -6.66 30.33 -0.82
N PRO A 228 -5.81 31.08 -0.10
CA PRO A 228 -5.29 30.65 1.19
C PRO A 228 -6.41 30.28 2.16
N ALA A 229 -6.15 29.26 2.99
CA ALA A 229 -7.07 28.90 4.05
C ALA A 229 -7.06 29.96 5.18
N PRO A 230 -8.19 30.19 5.87
CA PRO A 230 -8.24 31.10 7.02
C PRO A 230 -7.22 30.71 8.09
N LEU A 231 -6.46 31.69 8.56
CA LEU A 231 -5.42 31.51 9.57
C LEU A 231 -6.02 31.58 10.97
N CYS A 232 -5.54 30.72 11.87
CA CYS A 232 -5.83 30.88 13.29
C CYS A 232 -5.03 32.07 13.88
N ARG A 233 -5.31 32.43 15.14
CA ARG A 233 -4.50 33.42 15.84
C ARG A 233 -3.10 32.89 16.14
N GLU A 234 -2.10 33.77 16.16
CA GLU A 234 -0.71 33.40 16.44
C GLU A 234 -0.56 32.67 17.79
N GLU A 235 -1.30 33.09 18.82
CA GLU A 235 -1.25 32.45 20.14
C GLU A 235 -1.75 31.00 20.09
N VAL A 236 -2.75 30.72 19.26
CA VAL A 236 -3.30 29.37 19.06
C VAL A 236 -2.29 28.51 18.31
N TYR A 237 -1.71 29.03 17.23
CA TYR A 237 -0.66 28.33 16.48
C TYR A 237 0.52 27.94 17.39
N ARG A 238 1.06 28.88 18.17
CA ARG A 238 2.16 28.62 19.11
C ARG A 238 1.78 27.61 20.20
N ALA A 239 0.54 27.64 20.69
CA ALA A 239 0.06 26.66 21.65
C ALA A 239 -0.01 25.25 21.03
N ARG A 240 -0.56 25.11 19.82
CA ARG A 240 -0.63 23.84 19.09
C ARG A 240 0.76 23.27 18.81
N LEU A 241 1.67 24.12 18.31
CA LEU A 241 3.06 23.75 18.03
C LEU A 241 3.80 23.27 19.29
N LYS A 242 3.63 23.98 20.42
CA LYS A 242 4.21 23.58 21.71
C LYS A 242 3.67 22.23 22.20
N THR A 243 2.39 21.94 21.97
CA THR A 243 1.81 20.64 22.31
C THR A 243 2.38 19.54 21.43
N PHE A 244 2.52 19.78 20.13
CA PHE A 244 3.16 18.84 19.22
C PHE A 244 4.61 18.57 19.63
N GLU A 245 5.39 19.61 19.92
CA GLU A 245 6.77 19.48 20.41
C GLU A 245 6.85 18.59 21.66
N LYS A 246 5.96 18.79 22.63
CA LYS A 246 5.91 17.94 23.84
C LYS A 246 5.53 16.48 23.56
N PHE A 247 4.78 16.24 22.49
CA PHE A 247 4.46 14.89 22.05
C PHE A 247 5.66 14.25 21.34
N VAL A 248 6.35 14.99 20.46
CA VAL A 248 7.61 14.56 19.84
C VAL A 248 8.66 14.22 20.89
N ALA A 249 8.86 15.08 21.89
CA ALA A 249 9.75 14.83 23.02
C ALA A 249 9.42 13.51 23.74
N PHE A 250 8.13 13.30 24.04
CA PHE A 250 7.67 12.08 24.71
C PHE A 250 7.99 10.80 23.90
N VAL A 251 7.81 10.82 22.59
CA VAL A 251 8.15 9.68 21.73
C VAL A 251 9.67 9.50 21.60
N ALA A 252 10.42 10.60 21.46
CA ALA A 252 11.87 10.55 21.33
C ALA A 252 12.57 10.07 22.61
N GLU A 253 12.02 10.39 23.79
CA GLU A 253 12.52 9.98 25.10
C GLU A 253 12.09 8.56 25.50
N HIS A 254 11.24 7.90 24.70
CA HIS A 254 10.72 6.58 25.02
C HIS A 254 11.76 5.48 24.71
N GLU A 255 12.39 4.90 25.74
CA GLU A 255 13.54 3.99 25.62
C GLU A 255 13.27 2.70 24.82
N GLU A 256 12.01 2.27 24.75
CA GLU A 256 11.63 1.00 24.09
C GLU A 256 11.12 1.14 22.65
N VAL A 257 11.16 2.35 22.07
CA VAL A 257 10.80 2.59 20.66
C VAL A 257 11.98 3.15 19.86
N LYS A 258 11.93 2.97 18.54
CA LYS A 258 12.91 3.57 17.61
C LYS A 258 12.22 4.43 16.58
N VAL A 259 12.56 5.71 16.53
CA VAL A 259 12.07 6.61 15.48
C VAL A 259 12.86 6.35 14.19
N ILE A 260 12.14 6.10 13.10
CA ILE A 260 12.68 5.88 11.75
C ILE A 260 11.86 6.72 10.74
N THR A 261 12.29 6.76 9.49
CA THR A 261 11.51 7.32 8.38
C THR A 261 11.06 6.23 7.42
N TYR A 262 10.27 6.59 6.42
CA TYR A 262 9.89 5.62 5.38
C TYR A 262 11.07 5.11 4.57
N ARG A 263 12.19 5.85 4.56
CA ARG A 263 13.42 5.44 3.88
C ARG A 263 14.04 4.17 4.47
N GLU A 264 14.04 4.03 5.80
CA GLU A 264 14.57 2.84 6.48
C GLU A 264 13.57 1.68 6.52
N LEU A 265 12.28 1.94 6.31
CA LEU A 265 11.23 0.93 6.48
C LEU A 265 11.43 -0.33 5.63
N PRO A 266 11.76 -0.28 4.32
CA PRO A 266 11.97 -1.49 3.51
C PRO A 266 13.07 -2.40 4.04
N ASP A 267 14.16 -1.84 4.59
CA ASP A 267 15.32 -2.59 5.07
C ASP A 267 14.99 -3.47 6.28
N MET A 268 13.90 -3.15 6.98
CA MET A 268 13.43 -3.90 8.14
C MET A 268 12.63 -5.15 7.77
N TYR A 269 12.18 -5.27 6.52
CA TYR A 269 11.36 -6.38 6.06
C TYR A 269 12.14 -7.27 5.08
N ARG A 270 11.78 -8.56 5.08
CA ARG A 270 12.33 -9.52 4.13
C ARG A 270 11.79 -9.22 2.73
N ASP A 271 12.58 -9.58 1.72
CA ASP A 271 12.17 -9.51 0.33
C ASP A 271 10.85 -10.28 0.13
N PRO A 272 9.86 -9.73 -0.61
CA PRO A 272 8.62 -10.44 -0.91
C PRO A 272 8.84 -11.70 -1.75
N VAL A 273 9.94 -11.80 -2.51
CA VAL A 273 10.29 -12.96 -3.32
C VAL A 273 10.92 -14.04 -2.45
N VAL A 274 10.27 -15.21 -2.39
CA VAL A 274 10.69 -16.32 -1.54
C VAL A 274 10.96 -17.58 -2.34
N GLU A 275 11.99 -18.34 -1.94
CA GLU A 275 12.24 -19.67 -2.50
C GLU A 275 11.37 -20.72 -1.78
N LEU A 276 10.56 -21.45 -2.53
CA LEU A 276 9.68 -22.51 -2.05
C LEU A 276 10.26 -23.89 -2.42
N SER A 277 10.49 -24.72 -1.41
CA SER A 277 10.83 -26.13 -1.59
C SER A 277 9.62 -26.98 -1.97
N GLN A 278 9.84 -28.21 -2.41
CA GLN A 278 8.77 -29.17 -2.66
C GLN A 278 7.88 -29.41 -1.42
N ASP A 279 8.48 -29.39 -0.22
CA ASP A 279 7.78 -29.53 1.06
C ASP A 279 6.91 -28.29 1.36
N ASP A 280 7.44 -27.10 1.13
CA ASP A 280 6.69 -25.83 1.26
C ASP A 280 5.46 -25.85 0.35
N LEU A 281 5.63 -26.26 -0.91
CA LEU A 281 4.53 -26.38 -1.88
C LEU A 281 3.49 -27.42 -1.46
N ARG A 282 3.90 -28.51 -0.80
CA ARG A 282 2.97 -29.50 -0.25
C ARG A 282 2.14 -28.92 0.89
N VAL A 283 2.76 -28.14 1.79
CA VAL A 283 2.05 -27.45 2.88
C VAL A 283 1.12 -26.38 2.31
N LEU A 284 1.61 -25.55 1.38
CA LEU A 284 0.84 -24.53 0.70
C LEU A 284 -0.40 -25.11 0.00
N ALA A 285 -0.24 -26.18 -0.77
CA ALA A 285 -1.35 -26.84 -1.46
C ALA A 285 -2.44 -27.31 -0.49
N ARG A 286 -2.08 -27.84 0.68
CA ARG A 286 -3.06 -28.23 1.71
C ARG A 286 -3.77 -27.01 2.30
N ARG A 287 -3.02 -25.99 2.68
CA ARG A 287 -3.58 -24.76 3.28
C ARG A 287 -4.50 -24.01 2.32
N LEU A 288 -4.20 -23.99 1.02
CA LEU A 288 -5.09 -23.41 0.00
C LEU A 288 -6.45 -24.13 -0.07
N LEU A 289 -6.44 -25.46 0.07
CA LEU A 289 -7.67 -26.27 0.07
C LEU A 289 -8.49 -26.09 1.36
N GLU A 290 -7.84 -25.80 2.48
CA GLU A 290 -8.51 -25.43 3.74
C GLU A 290 -9.08 -24.00 3.67
N ARG A 291 -8.28 -23.06 3.14
CA ARG A 291 -8.64 -21.65 3.01
C ARG A 291 -7.91 -20.99 1.82
N PRO A 292 -8.65 -20.53 0.79
CA PRO A 292 -8.06 -19.78 -0.32
C PRO A 292 -7.67 -18.36 0.12
N SER A 293 -6.43 -18.21 0.58
CA SER A 293 -5.86 -16.95 1.06
C SER A 293 -4.35 -16.94 0.81
N PHE A 294 -3.71 -15.80 1.05
CA PHE A 294 -2.26 -15.79 1.31
C PHE A 294 -1.95 -16.63 2.56
N HIS A 295 -0.74 -17.16 2.62
CA HIS A 295 -0.26 -18.00 3.71
C HIS A 295 1.20 -17.68 4.04
N VAL A 296 1.58 -17.81 5.31
CA VAL A 296 2.99 -17.78 5.73
C VAL A 296 3.45 -19.21 5.99
N ILE A 297 4.38 -19.71 5.16
CA ILE A 297 4.94 -21.06 5.27
C ILE A 297 6.31 -20.97 5.95
N GLY A 298 6.37 -21.31 7.24
CA GLY A 298 7.53 -20.98 8.08
C GLY A 298 7.62 -19.47 8.26
N ASP A 299 8.60 -18.86 7.60
CA ASP A 299 8.85 -17.41 7.54
C ASP A 299 8.69 -16.83 6.12
N LYS A 300 8.08 -17.59 5.21
CA LYS A 300 7.92 -17.25 3.79
C LYS A 300 6.48 -16.79 3.51
N PRO A 301 6.23 -15.50 3.28
CA PRO A 301 4.90 -15.03 2.90
C PRO A 301 4.63 -15.38 1.43
N VAL A 302 3.50 -16.06 1.17
CA VAL A 302 3.08 -16.52 -0.15
C VAL A 302 1.68 -15.98 -0.43
N SER A 303 1.55 -15.14 -1.44
CA SER A 303 0.27 -14.65 -1.95
C SER A 303 -0.40 -15.68 -2.86
N LEU A 304 -1.63 -15.42 -3.29
CA LEU A 304 -2.31 -16.30 -4.24
C LEU A 304 -1.66 -16.25 -5.63
N ALA A 305 -1.13 -15.10 -6.04
CA ALA A 305 -0.38 -14.97 -7.29
C ALA A 305 0.92 -15.79 -7.25
N ASP A 306 1.66 -15.75 -6.13
CA ASP A 306 2.85 -16.59 -5.91
C ASP A 306 2.49 -18.08 -5.97
N ALA A 307 1.39 -18.47 -5.33
CA ALA A 307 0.91 -19.85 -5.31
C ALA A 307 0.51 -20.33 -6.71
N PHE A 308 -0.18 -19.50 -7.48
CA PHE A 308 -0.57 -19.80 -8.86
C PHE A 308 0.66 -19.98 -9.74
N TYR A 309 1.64 -19.07 -9.66
CA TYR A 309 2.91 -19.22 -10.35
C TYR A 309 3.61 -20.53 -9.98
N ALA A 310 3.76 -20.81 -8.69
CA ALA A 310 4.53 -21.94 -8.22
C ALA A 310 3.90 -23.29 -8.58
N LEU A 311 2.59 -23.42 -8.42
CA LEU A 311 1.88 -24.64 -8.76
C LEU A 311 1.80 -24.83 -10.29
N SER A 312 1.54 -23.78 -11.05
CA SER A 312 1.49 -23.88 -12.51
C SER A 312 2.85 -24.27 -13.11
N LEU A 313 3.95 -23.69 -12.61
CA LEU A 313 5.32 -24.07 -13.01
C LEU A 313 5.67 -25.49 -12.59
N SER A 314 5.27 -25.92 -11.38
CA SER A 314 5.51 -27.28 -10.90
C SER A 314 4.85 -28.32 -11.81
N LEU A 315 3.58 -28.11 -12.15
CA LEU A 315 2.83 -29.02 -13.01
C LEU A 315 3.35 -28.98 -14.46
N LYS A 316 3.73 -27.81 -14.96
CA LYS A 316 4.43 -27.69 -16.25
C LYS A 316 5.73 -28.50 -16.28
N ALA A 317 6.57 -28.37 -15.26
CA ALA A 317 7.83 -29.11 -15.17
C ALA A 317 7.59 -30.63 -15.09
N TYR A 318 6.57 -31.07 -14.37
CA TYR A 318 6.16 -32.47 -14.34
C TYR A 318 5.71 -32.96 -15.73
N ARG A 319 4.90 -32.17 -16.45
CA ARG A 319 4.50 -32.50 -17.84
C ARG A 319 5.72 -32.70 -18.75
N ASP A 320 6.66 -31.77 -18.67
CA ASP A 320 7.78 -31.68 -19.60
C ASP A 320 8.90 -32.69 -19.27
N ARG A 321 9.06 -33.10 -18.00
CA ARG A 321 10.22 -33.89 -17.54
C ARG A 321 9.85 -35.14 -16.73
N GLY A 322 8.57 -35.35 -16.40
CA GLY A 322 8.10 -36.42 -15.54
C GLY A 322 8.45 -36.26 -14.04
N VAL A 323 9.04 -35.13 -13.64
CA VAL A 323 9.47 -34.87 -12.26
C VAL A 323 9.05 -33.48 -11.80
N LEU A 324 8.59 -33.39 -10.55
CA LEU A 324 8.30 -32.11 -9.90
C LEU A 324 9.61 -31.41 -9.51
N PRO A 325 9.69 -30.07 -9.61
CA PRO A 325 10.88 -29.32 -9.25
C PRO A 325 11.12 -29.38 -7.73
N GLN A 326 12.39 -29.35 -7.34
CA GLN A 326 12.78 -29.34 -5.92
C GLN A 326 12.59 -27.96 -5.28
N ARG A 327 12.76 -26.90 -6.07
CA ARG A 327 12.71 -25.50 -5.63
C ARG A 327 12.07 -24.64 -6.72
N ILE A 328 11.31 -23.64 -6.31
CA ILE A 328 10.73 -22.60 -7.17
C ILE A 328 10.88 -21.25 -6.49
N VAL A 329 11.21 -20.22 -7.26
CA VAL A 329 11.18 -18.82 -6.81
C VAL A 329 10.13 -18.09 -7.65
N PRO A 330 8.93 -17.81 -7.09
CA PRO A 330 7.93 -17.02 -7.79
C PRO A 330 8.43 -15.58 -7.97
N PRO A 331 8.47 -15.05 -9.21
CA PRO A 331 8.70 -13.63 -9.41
C PRO A 331 7.45 -12.86 -8.96
N LEU A 332 7.55 -11.53 -8.92
CA LEU A 332 6.35 -10.71 -8.77
C LEU A 332 5.43 -10.91 -9.97
N VAL A 333 4.18 -11.30 -9.69
CA VAL A 333 3.11 -11.48 -10.66
C VAL A 333 1.87 -10.78 -10.11
N LEU A 334 1.15 -10.08 -10.97
CA LEU A 334 -0.10 -9.42 -10.60
C LEU A 334 -1.27 -10.41 -10.47
N GLY A 335 -2.33 -10.00 -9.78
CA GLY A 335 -3.62 -10.67 -9.90
C GLY A 335 -4.21 -10.51 -11.30
N PRO A 336 -5.37 -11.13 -11.58
CA PRO A 336 -6.06 -10.95 -12.85
C PRO A 336 -6.27 -9.48 -13.22
N LEU A 337 -6.06 -9.14 -14.49
CA LEU A 337 -6.25 -7.77 -14.99
C LEU A 337 -7.67 -7.54 -15.53
N GLU A 338 -8.40 -8.63 -15.74
CA GLU A 338 -9.75 -8.67 -16.27
C GLU A 338 -10.66 -9.50 -15.37
N GLU A 339 -11.97 -9.41 -15.61
CA GLU A 339 -12.95 -10.16 -14.85
C GLU A 339 -12.77 -11.67 -15.05
N PRO A 340 -12.62 -12.44 -13.96
CA PRO A 340 -12.47 -13.87 -14.07
C PRO A 340 -13.70 -14.59 -14.62
N MET A 341 -13.47 -15.73 -15.28
CA MET A 341 -14.54 -16.65 -15.66
C MET A 341 -15.15 -17.31 -14.42
N GLU A 342 -16.45 -17.11 -14.19
CA GLU A 342 -17.17 -17.77 -13.10
C GLU A 342 -17.79 -19.10 -13.56
N LEU A 343 -17.74 -20.10 -12.68
CA LEU A 343 -18.38 -21.39 -12.89
C LEU A 343 -19.71 -21.46 -12.15
N GLU A 344 -20.78 -21.85 -12.85
CA GLU A 344 -22.06 -22.15 -12.21
C GLU A 344 -22.03 -23.46 -11.42
N LYS A 345 -21.31 -24.47 -11.93
CA LYS A 345 -21.22 -25.81 -11.34
C LYS A 345 -19.81 -26.36 -11.46
N GLY A 346 -19.34 -26.97 -10.38
CA GLY A 346 -18.08 -27.68 -10.37
C GLY A 346 -18.14 -28.95 -11.22
N PHE A 347 -16.98 -29.45 -11.63
CA PHE A 347 -16.86 -30.66 -12.44
C PHE A 347 -15.60 -31.46 -12.11
N GLN A 348 -15.59 -32.74 -12.47
CA GLN A 348 -14.42 -33.61 -12.34
C GLN A 348 -13.59 -33.58 -13.61
N VAL A 349 -12.27 -33.52 -13.46
CA VAL A 349 -11.32 -33.52 -14.57
C VAL A 349 -10.14 -34.43 -14.24
N ARG A 350 -9.52 -35.05 -15.26
CA ARG A 350 -8.32 -35.87 -15.03
C ARG A 350 -7.16 -35.00 -14.59
N VAL A 351 -6.33 -35.52 -13.71
CA VAL A 351 -5.08 -34.87 -13.26
C VAL A 351 -4.22 -34.44 -14.45
N ARG A 352 -4.13 -35.26 -15.50
CA ARG A 352 -3.38 -34.92 -16.73
C ARG A 352 -3.90 -33.65 -17.42
N ASP A 353 -5.22 -33.44 -17.45
CA ASP A 353 -5.80 -32.30 -18.17
C ASP A 353 -5.58 -31.00 -17.37
N VAL A 354 -5.51 -31.10 -16.02
CA VAL A 354 -5.06 -30.01 -15.14
C VAL A 354 -3.59 -29.68 -15.37
N VAL A 355 -2.75 -30.69 -15.50
CA VAL A 355 -1.31 -30.52 -15.80
C VAL A 355 -1.11 -29.80 -17.14
N ASP A 356 -1.85 -30.21 -18.18
CA ASP A 356 -1.79 -29.56 -19.49
C ASP A 356 -2.30 -28.11 -19.45
N ALA A 357 -3.39 -27.86 -18.72
CA ALA A 357 -3.91 -26.51 -18.52
C ALA A 357 -2.94 -25.63 -17.73
N ALA A 358 -2.29 -26.17 -16.71
CA ALA A 358 -1.33 -25.46 -15.87
C ALA A 358 -0.12 -25.00 -16.69
N ALA A 359 0.35 -25.84 -17.62
CA ALA A 359 1.44 -25.47 -18.51
C ALA A 359 1.07 -24.34 -19.51
N ARG A 360 -0.18 -24.32 -20.00
CA ARG A 360 -0.69 -23.21 -20.84
C ARG A 360 -0.85 -21.94 -20.02
N ALA A 361 -1.52 -22.02 -18.88
CA ALA A 361 -1.74 -20.91 -17.96
C ALA A 361 -0.41 -20.30 -17.47
N HIS A 362 0.60 -21.14 -17.19
CA HIS A 362 1.94 -20.66 -16.85
C HIS A 362 2.58 -19.86 -18.00
N SER A 363 2.45 -20.35 -19.23
CA SER A 363 3.02 -19.66 -20.40
C SER A 363 2.34 -18.31 -20.65
N GLU A 364 1.02 -18.25 -20.50
CA GLU A 364 0.25 -17.02 -20.58
C GLU A 364 0.61 -16.05 -19.47
N LEU A 365 0.68 -16.53 -18.22
CA LEU A 365 1.09 -15.75 -17.05
C LEU A 365 2.44 -15.07 -17.27
N ILE A 366 3.42 -15.78 -17.82
CA ILE A 366 4.75 -15.21 -18.11
C ILE A 366 4.66 -14.09 -19.15
N ASN A 367 3.81 -14.25 -20.17
CA ASN A 367 3.64 -13.28 -21.23
C ASN A 367 2.98 -11.99 -20.74
N ILE A 368 1.92 -12.09 -19.93
CA ILE A 368 1.13 -10.94 -19.45
C ILE A 368 1.58 -10.42 -18.07
N ARG A 369 2.47 -11.16 -17.38
CA ARG A 369 2.94 -10.89 -16.01
C ARG A 369 1.82 -10.75 -14.96
N ALA A 370 0.71 -11.45 -15.20
CA ALA A 370 -0.47 -11.47 -14.35
C ALA A 370 -1.10 -12.86 -14.37
N VAL A 371 -1.86 -13.19 -13.34
CA VAL A 371 -2.67 -14.42 -13.32
C VAL A 371 -3.75 -14.35 -14.42
N PRO A 372 -3.87 -15.34 -15.31
CA PRO A 372 -4.91 -15.35 -16.34
C PRO A 372 -6.32 -15.30 -15.73
N SER A 373 -7.22 -14.48 -16.29
CA SER A 373 -8.62 -14.38 -15.86
C SER A 373 -9.45 -15.62 -16.26
N SER A 374 -9.00 -16.34 -17.28
CA SER A 374 -9.70 -17.50 -17.82
C SER A 374 -8.72 -18.61 -18.22
N ILE A 375 -9.03 -19.85 -17.85
CA ILE A 375 -8.19 -21.01 -18.11
C ILE A 375 -9.03 -22.15 -18.71
N ARG A 376 -8.60 -22.65 -19.87
CA ARG A 376 -9.21 -23.82 -20.50
C ARG A 376 -8.70 -25.13 -19.89
N VAL A 377 -9.61 -25.88 -19.27
CA VAL A 377 -9.34 -27.14 -18.56
C VAL A 377 -10.25 -28.25 -19.11
N GLY A 378 -9.67 -29.22 -19.81
CA GLY A 378 -10.44 -30.21 -20.55
C GLY A 378 -11.31 -29.54 -21.63
N SER A 379 -12.62 -29.78 -21.58
CA SER A 379 -13.60 -29.13 -22.47
C SER A 379 -14.19 -27.83 -21.91
N GLY A 380 -13.91 -27.48 -20.66
CA GLY A 380 -14.46 -26.31 -19.99
C GLY A 380 -13.47 -25.15 -19.88
N GLU A 381 -13.99 -24.01 -19.44
CA GLU A 381 -13.26 -22.78 -19.18
C GLU A 381 -13.58 -22.32 -17.76
N VAL A 382 -12.55 -21.93 -17.00
CA VAL A 382 -12.65 -21.76 -15.54
C VAL A 382 -11.86 -20.53 -15.08
N GLY A 383 -12.24 -19.95 -13.95
CA GLY A 383 -11.50 -18.87 -13.32
C GLY A 383 -10.24 -19.33 -12.58
N PRO A 384 -9.33 -18.40 -12.24
CA PRO A 384 -8.03 -18.69 -11.67
C PRO A 384 -8.09 -19.26 -10.25
N LEU A 385 -9.07 -18.88 -9.42
CA LEU A 385 -9.20 -19.41 -8.07
C LEU A 385 -9.68 -20.86 -8.10
N SER A 386 -10.74 -21.13 -8.88
CA SER A 386 -11.20 -22.51 -9.11
C SER A 386 -10.08 -23.38 -9.66
N PHE A 387 -9.30 -22.86 -10.61
CA PHE A 387 -8.17 -23.58 -11.17
C PHE A 387 -7.01 -23.76 -10.18
N LEU A 388 -6.71 -22.77 -9.35
CA LEU A 388 -5.67 -22.86 -8.31
C LEU A 388 -5.94 -24.02 -7.35
N LEU A 389 -7.20 -24.21 -6.94
CA LEU A 389 -7.59 -25.33 -6.08
C LEU A 389 -7.48 -26.68 -6.80
N ALA A 390 -7.82 -26.74 -8.09
CA ALA A 390 -7.61 -27.93 -8.92
C ALA A 390 -6.12 -28.27 -9.05
N MET A 391 -5.26 -27.27 -9.28
CA MET A 391 -3.80 -27.43 -9.31
C MET A 391 -3.25 -27.93 -7.97
N ALA A 392 -3.73 -27.39 -6.85
CA ALA A 392 -3.33 -27.84 -5.51
C ALA A 392 -3.67 -29.32 -5.27
N ARG A 393 -4.89 -29.76 -5.65
CA ARG A 393 -5.29 -31.17 -5.57
C ARG A 393 -4.42 -32.06 -6.48
N ALA A 394 -4.23 -31.64 -7.73
CA ALA A 394 -3.41 -32.38 -8.70
C ALA A 394 -1.96 -32.52 -8.22
N TYR A 395 -1.38 -31.45 -7.70
CA TYR A 395 -0.03 -31.46 -7.14
C TYR A 395 0.11 -32.48 -6.01
N LEU A 396 -0.84 -32.51 -5.06
CA LEU A 396 -0.83 -33.47 -3.95
C LEU A 396 -0.96 -34.94 -4.39
N ILE A 397 -1.68 -35.21 -5.48
CA ILE A 397 -1.77 -36.56 -6.08
C ILE A 397 -0.43 -36.94 -6.73
N LEU A 398 0.16 -36.04 -7.53
CA LEU A 398 1.41 -36.29 -8.24
C LEU A 398 2.60 -36.47 -7.30
N VAL A 399 2.65 -35.74 -6.18
CA VAL A 399 3.68 -35.94 -5.13
C VAL A 399 3.66 -37.37 -4.57
N LYS A 400 2.52 -38.06 -4.62
CA LYS A 400 2.38 -39.47 -4.20
C LYS A 400 2.59 -40.46 -5.35
N GLY A 401 2.96 -39.99 -6.55
CA GLY A 401 3.05 -40.82 -7.76
C GLY A 401 1.69 -41.32 -8.25
N GLY A 402 0.59 -40.65 -7.88
CA GLY A 402 -0.76 -41.08 -8.23
C GLY A 402 -1.26 -40.52 -9.56
N GLU A 403 -2.31 -41.15 -10.08
CA GLU A 403 -3.14 -40.66 -11.17
C GLU A 403 -4.61 -40.60 -10.71
N GLY A 404 -5.47 -39.89 -11.45
CA GLY A 404 -6.90 -39.90 -11.16
C GLY A 404 -7.62 -38.66 -11.64
N TYR A 405 -8.67 -38.30 -10.91
CA TYR A 405 -9.53 -37.15 -11.15
C TYR A 405 -9.47 -36.20 -9.96
N VAL A 406 -9.65 -34.92 -10.25
CA VAL A 406 -9.81 -33.87 -9.25
C VAL A 406 -11.04 -33.03 -9.57
N GLU A 407 -11.62 -32.46 -8.52
CA GLU A 407 -12.69 -31.48 -8.66
C GLU A 407 -12.12 -30.10 -9.02
N VAL A 408 -12.70 -29.49 -10.05
CA VAL A 408 -12.72 -28.03 -10.21
C VAL A 408 -13.99 -27.51 -9.55
N PRO A 409 -13.89 -26.79 -8.41
CA PRO A 409 -15.07 -26.32 -7.69
C PRO A 409 -15.69 -25.12 -8.41
N ALA A 410 -17.00 -24.92 -8.23
CA ALA A 410 -17.66 -23.65 -8.57
C ALA A 410 -17.67 -22.75 -7.33
N LEU A 411 -17.03 -21.59 -7.43
CA LEU A 411 -16.91 -20.62 -6.35
C LEU A 411 -16.82 -19.20 -6.88
N SER A 412 -16.99 -18.22 -6.00
CA SER A 412 -16.75 -16.81 -6.32
C SER A 412 -15.26 -16.58 -6.57
N GLU A 413 -14.91 -16.13 -7.78
CA GLU A 413 -13.54 -15.82 -8.17
C GLU A 413 -13.00 -14.53 -7.53
N LEU A 414 -13.89 -13.68 -7.03
CA LEU A 414 -13.51 -12.50 -6.26
C LEU A 414 -13.25 -12.84 -4.81
N LEU A 415 -12.07 -12.43 -4.35
CA LEU A 415 -11.66 -12.52 -2.95
C LEU A 415 -12.42 -11.48 -2.11
N ASP A 416 -12.91 -11.91 -0.96
CA ASP A 416 -13.68 -11.05 -0.04
C ASP A 416 -12.97 -10.80 1.29
N PHE A 417 -11.79 -11.41 1.53
CA PHE A 417 -11.02 -11.46 2.80
C PHE A 417 -11.74 -10.76 3.97
N ARG A 418 -12.76 -11.44 4.53
CA ARG A 418 -13.82 -10.78 5.32
C ARG A 418 -13.28 -10.04 6.53
N GLU A 419 -12.21 -10.56 7.14
CA GLU A 419 -11.49 -9.89 8.23
C GLU A 419 -10.99 -8.47 7.88
N TYR A 420 -10.72 -8.16 6.60
CA TYR A 420 -10.21 -6.85 6.16
C TYR A 420 -11.29 -5.91 5.63
N ASN A 421 -12.46 -6.41 5.22
CA ASN A 421 -13.56 -5.59 4.69
C ASN A 421 -13.17 -4.64 3.51
N PHE A 422 -12.31 -5.11 2.59
CA PHE A 422 -11.73 -4.27 1.52
C PHE A 422 -12.78 -3.52 0.68
N LYS A 423 -13.93 -4.13 0.37
CA LYS A 423 -15.01 -3.45 -0.37
C LYS A 423 -15.48 -2.16 0.32
N SER A 424 -15.69 -2.23 1.64
CA SER A 424 -16.09 -1.07 2.43
C SER A 424 -14.95 -0.06 2.53
N ARG A 425 -13.71 -0.54 2.73
CA ARG A 425 -12.52 0.33 2.83
C ARG A 425 -12.30 1.13 1.56
N VAL A 426 -12.44 0.51 0.38
CA VAL A 426 -12.35 1.19 -0.92
C VAL A 426 -13.48 2.22 -1.06
N ALA A 427 -14.72 1.82 -0.79
CA ALA A 427 -15.87 2.73 -0.92
C ALA A 427 -15.77 3.95 0.01
N SER A 428 -15.17 3.79 1.20
CA SER A 428 -14.96 4.91 2.13
C SER A 428 -13.82 5.85 1.73
N GLN A 429 -12.90 5.44 0.84
CA GLN A 429 -11.80 6.31 0.39
C GLN A 429 -12.35 7.60 -0.23
N TRP A 430 -13.40 7.47 -1.04
CA TRP A 430 -14.01 8.60 -1.73
C TRP A 430 -15.02 9.40 -0.89
N SER A 431 -14.99 9.22 0.43
CA SER A 431 -15.79 10.05 1.36
C SER A 431 -15.07 11.34 1.76
N TRP A 432 -13.81 11.52 1.32
CA TRP A 432 -13.09 12.78 1.53
C TRP A 432 -13.77 13.95 0.80
N VAL A 433 -13.65 15.14 1.37
CA VAL A 433 -14.43 16.33 0.96
C VAL A 433 -14.18 16.77 -0.48
N ILE A 434 -13.02 16.43 -1.05
CA ILE A 434 -12.64 16.85 -2.40
C ILE A 434 -13.47 16.17 -3.48
N PHE A 435 -13.96 14.95 -3.25
CA PHE A 435 -14.65 14.21 -4.30
C PHE A 435 -15.97 14.85 -4.70
N PRO A 436 -16.35 14.82 -6.00
CA PRO A 436 -17.70 15.15 -6.42
C PRO A 436 -18.74 14.36 -5.62
N GLU A 437 -19.88 14.99 -5.31
CA GLU A 437 -20.94 14.31 -4.58
C GLU A 437 -21.36 13.01 -5.27
N GLY A 438 -21.36 11.92 -4.50
CA GLY A 438 -21.74 10.60 -5.01
C GLY A 438 -20.68 9.92 -5.89
N PHE A 439 -19.44 10.42 -5.95
CA PHE A 439 -18.37 9.77 -6.70
C PHE A 439 -18.19 8.31 -6.26
N ARG A 440 -18.18 7.41 -7.25
CA ARG A 440 -17.91 5.98 -7.10
C ARG A 440 -17.27 5.46 -8.37
N SER A 441 -16.41 4.45 -8.25
CA SER A 441 -15.93 3.67 -9.38
C SER A 441 -16.08 2.19 -9.12
N TYR A 442 -16.91 1.54 -9.94
CA TYR A 442 -17.00 0.08 -9.98
C TYR A 442 -15.69 -0.53 -10.49
N ARG A 443 -15.08 0.06 -11.52
CA ARG A 443 -13.84 -0.42 -12.13
C ARG A 443 -12.69 -0.43 -11.12
N ILE A 444 -12.49 0.65 -10.37
CA ILE A 444 -11.45 0.74 -9.33
C ILE A 444 -11.70 -0.31 -8.24
N LEU A 445 -12.95 -0.47 -7.78
CA LEU A 445 -13.29 -1.50 -6.80
C LEU A 445 -12.96 -2.90 -7.32
N ARG A 446 -13.38 -3.24 -8.54
CA ARG A 446 -13.13 -4.55 -9.14
C ARG A 446 -11.64 -4.81 -9.29
N LEU A 447 -10.89 -3.90 -9.91
CA LEU A 447 -9.45 -4.05 -10.05
C LEU A 447 -8.75 -4.17 -8.69
N THR A 448 -9.24 -3.49 -7.65
CA THR A 448 -8.69 -3.64 -6.29
C THR A 448 -8.85 -5.07 -5.80
N LEU A 449 -10.06 -5.64 -5.92
CA LEU A 449 -10.34 -7.01 -5.51
C LEU A 449 -9.53 -8.04 -6.32
N LEU A 450 -9.31 -7.79 -7.61
CA LEU A 450 -8.47 -8.67 -8.43
C LEU A 450 -7.00 -8.63 -8.01
N GLN A 451 -6.49 -7.47 -7.58
CA GLN A 451 -5.12 -7.34 -7.11
C GLN A 451 -4.88 -7.78 -5.66
N LEU A 452 -5.94 -8.13 -4.90
CA LEU A 452 -5.79 -8.83 -3.62
C LEU A 452 -5.06 -10.18 -3.76
N TRP A 453 -4.98 -10.73 -4.98
CA TRP A 453 -4.12 -11.88 -5.29
C TRP A 453 -2.64 -11.65 -4.97
N THR A 454 -2.19 -10.40 -4.92
CA THR A 454 -0.81 -10.01 -4.58
C THR A 454 -0.61 -9.72 -3.10
N LEU A 455 -1.70 -9.63 -2.32
CA LEU A 455 -1.65 -9.29 -0.90
C LEU A 455 -1.00 -10.42 -0.10
N LYS A 456 -0.04 -10.07 0.76
CA LYS A 456 0.53 -10.96 1.77
C LYS A 456 1.19 -10.14 2.89
N PRO A 457 1.30 -10.66 4.13
CA PRO A 457 1.95 -9.92 5.21
C PRO A 457 3.43 -9.70 4.91
N ALA A 458 3.97 -8.57 5.36
CA ALA A 458 5.42 -8.36 5.34
C ALA A 458 6.04 -8.98 6.58
N ILE A 459 7.08 -9.81 6.39
CA ILE A 459 7.76 -10.47 7.49
C ILE A 459 8.98 -9.65 7.89
N ALA A 460 9.00 -9.18 9.14
CA ALA A 460 10.13 -8.45 9.68
C ALA A 460 11.40 -9.33 9.64
N ARG A 461 12.55 -8.71 9.36
CA ARG A 461 13.84 -9.37 9.52
C ARG A 461 14.05 -9.59 11.01
N SER A 462 14.41 -10.82 11.39
CA SER A 462 14.99 -11.06 12.69
C SER A 462 16.30 -10.29 12.73
N LEU A 463 16.38 -9.23 13.53
CA LEU A 463 17.66 -8.63 13.88
C LEU A 463 18.39 -9.72 14.66
N ASN A 464 19.37 -10.37 14.02
CA ASN A 464 20.35 -11.14 14.78
C ASN A 464 21.07 -10.12 15.65
N THR A 465 20.70 -10.06 16.94
CA THR A 465 21.42 -9.34 17.98
C THR A 465 22.84 -9.84 18.09
#